data_AF-A0A0P8CP40-F1
#
_entry.id   AF-A0A0P8CP40-F1
#
_cell.length_a   1.000
_cell.length_b   1.000
_cell.length_c   1.000
_cell.angle_alpha   90.00
_cell.angle_beta   90.00
_cell.angle_gamma   90.00
#
_symmetry.space_group_name_H-M   'P 1'
#
loop_
_entity.id
_entity.type
_entity.pdbx_description
1 polymer ?
#
loop_
_entity_poly.entity_id
_entity_poly.type
_entity_poly.pdbx_seq_one_letter_code
_entity_poly.pdbx_strand_id
1 'polypeptide(L)'
;MARPLLAASLVVGWAMISPVAQAESLPASLRPTLADTHQQQTPQQQWLMRQWRDRMDAPLSDFIPAPTQRRELLTTIYQEARLAGLPPALVLALIHVESAFDADAVSSAGAVGLMQIMPFWVEELGLPVDDLRRPTRNLRYGCTILAHYLAVENGDFTRALARYNGSLGDTWYPERVLHAWRDHWQ
;
A
#
# COMPACT_ATOMS: atom_id res chain seq x y z
N MET A 1 -63.42 9.85 28.05
CA MET A 1 -62.70 10.66 27.04
C MET A 1 -61.22 10.30 27.12
N ALA A 2 -60.71 9.47 26.21
CA ALA A 2 -59.32 9.02 26.18
C ALA A 2 -58.61 9.68 24.99
N ARG A 3 -57.44 10.28 25.24
CA ARG A 3 -56.56 10.88 24.20
C ARG A 3 -55.59 9.81 23.69
N PRO A 4 -55.40 9.61 22.37
CA PRO A 4 -54.31 8.79 21.89
C PRO A 4 -53.01 9.61 21.83
N LEU A 5 -51.92 8.99 22.26
CA LEU A 5 -50.55 9.49 22.10
C LEU A 5 -50.05 9.10 20.70
N LEU A 6 -49.61 10.08 19.92
CA LEU A 6 -48.89 9.85 18.66
C LEU A 6 -47.42 9.55 19.00
N ALA A 7 -46.96 8.33 18.73
CA ALA A 7 -45.55 7.99 18.73
C ALA A 7 -44.93 8.45 17.40
N ALA A 8 -44.02 9.42 17.46
CA ALA A 8 -43.20 9.81 16.31
C ALA A 8 -42.00 8.87 16.23
N SER A 9 -41.99 7.97 15.25
CA SER A 9 -40.82 7.16 14.92
C SER A 9 -39.78 8.04 14.21
N LEU A 10 -38.67 8.32 14.89
CA LEU A 10 -37.48 8.90 14.30
C LEU A 10 -36.80 7.82 13.42
N VAL A 11 -36.93 7.95 12.11
CA VAL A 11 -36.07 7.23 11.17
C VAL A 11 -34.73 7.97 11.15
N VAL A 12 -33.75 7.44 11.89
CA VAL A 12 -32.36 7.87 11.75
C VAL A 12 -31.87 7.32 10.42
N GLY A 13 -31.90 8.16 9.39
CA GLY A 13 -31.33 7.83 8.09
C GLY A 13 -29.82 7.66 8.22
N TRP A 14 -29.33 6.44 8.03
CA TRP A 14 -27.91 6.21 7.79
C TRP A 14 -27.58 6.87 6.45
N ALA A 15 -26.89 8.00 6.50
CA ALA A 15 -26.35 8.63 5.30
C ALA A 15 -25.29 7.68 4.72
N MET A 16 -25.68 6.92 3.70
CA MET A 16 -24.77 6.14 2.88
C MET A 16 -23.91 7.15 2.12
N ILE A 17 -22.73 7.47 2.66
CA ILE A 17 -21.74 8.27 1.94
C ILE A 17 -21.43 7.48 0.66
N SER A 18 -21.78 8.06 -0.48
CA SER A 18 -21.58 7.42 -1.78
C SER A 18 -20.07 7.32 -2.08
N PRO A 19 -19.57 6.20 -2.62
CA PRO A 19 -18.14 6.01 -2.94
C PRO A 19 -17.56 7.09 -3.86
N VAL A 20 -18.41 7.78 -4.62
CA VAL A 20 -18.03 8.94 -5.46
C VAL A 20 -17.56 10.13 -4.62
N ALA A 21 -18.16 10.38 -3.45
CA ALA A 21 -17.81 11.52 -2.60
C ALA A 21 -16.45 11.34 -1.90
N GLN A 22 -16.07 10.10 -1.57
CA GLN A 22 -14.75 9.80 -1.00
C GLN A 22 -13.62 9.88 -2.04
N ALA A 23 -13.90 9.61 -3.30
CA ALA A 23 -12.91 9.75 -4.37
C ALA A 23 -12.53 11.22 -4.62
N GLU A 24 -13.39 12.19 -4.31
CA GLU A 24 -13.14 13.62 -4.57
C GLU A 24 -12.21 14.33 -3.57
N SER A 25 -12.03 13.80 -2.35
CA SER A 25 -11.11 14.37 -1.34
C SER A 25 -9.66 13.90 -1.52
N LEU A 26 -9.42 12.88 -2.32
CA LEU A 26 -8.09 12.33 -2.61
C LEU A 26 -7.31 13.22 -3.58
N PRO A 27 -5.99 13.39 -3.41
CA PRO A 27 -5.12 13.86 -4.47
C PRO A 27 -5.41 13.11 -5.77
N ALA A 28 -5.55 13.83 -6.88
CA ALA A 28 -5.95 13.26 -8.16
C ALA A 28 -5.04 12.10 -8.62
N SER A 29 -3.77 12.11 -8.20
CA SER A 29 -2.80 11.05 -8.46
C SER A 29 -3.09 9.72 -7.75
N LEU A 30 -3.83 9.73 -6.63
CA LEU A 30 -4.13 8.51 -5.86
C LEU A 30 -5.38 7.79 -6.40
N ARG A 31 -6.33 8.54 -6.95
CA ARG A 31 -7.62 8.02 -7.43
C ARG A 31 -7.52 6.86 -8.44
N PRO A 32 -6.70 6.94 -9.51
CA PRO A 32 -6.65 5.86 -10.49
C PRO A 32 -6.16 4.55 -9.84
N THR A 33 -5.07 4.60 -9.07
CA THR A 33 -4.50 3.42 -8.44
C THR A 33 -5.45 2.79 -7.42
N LEU A 34 -6.25 3.58 -6.70
CA LEU A 34 -7.23 3.04 -5.75
C LEU A 34 -8.51 2.53 -6.43
N ALA A 35 -8.94 3.14 -7.53
CA ALA A 35 -10.14 2.74 -8.27
C ALA A 35 -9.96 1.44 -9.09
N ASP A 36 -8.74 1.17 -9.58
CA ASP A 36 -8.50 0.11 -10.56
C ASP A 36 -8.46 -1.29 -9.92
N THR A 37 -9.62 -1.89 -9.67
CA THR A 37 -9.71 -3.06 -8.78
C THR A 37 -9.39 -4.39 -9.44
N HIS A 38 -9.55 -4.60 -10.74
CA HIS A 38 -9.30 -5.92 -11.34
C HIS A 38 -9.05 -5.82 -12.85
N GLN A 39 -7.87 -5.37 -13.27
CA GLN A 39 -7.45 -5.58 -14.65
C GLN A 39 -6.98 -7.03 -14.84
N GLN A 40 -7.62 -7.75 -15.77
CA GLN A 40 -7.17 -9.08 -16.16
C GLN A 40 -5.77 -9.00 -16.79
N GLN A 41 -4.80 -9.61 -16.15
CA GLN A 41 -3.43 -9.66 -16.68
C GLN A 41 -3.38 -10.51 -17.95
N THR A 42 -2.73 -9.97 -18.99
CA THR A 42 -2.43 -10.69 -20.22
C THR A 42 -1.54 -11.92 -19.94
N PRO A 43 -1.56 -12.95 -20.81
CA PRO A 43 -0.67 -14.11 -20.66
C PRO A 43 0.82 -13.74 -20.53
N GLN A 44 1.27 -12.71 -21.27
CA GLN A 44 2.62 -12.16 -21.19
C GLN A 44 2.91 -11.60 -19.79
N GLN A 45 2.02 -10.79 -19.23
CA GLN A 45 2.17 -10.22 -17.88
C GLN A 45 2.20 -11.30 -16.81
N GLN A 46 1.35 -12.32 -16.94
CA GLN A 46 1.35 -13.45 -16.02
C GLN A 46 2.65 -14.25 -16.08
N TRP A 47 3.23 -14.43 -17.28
CA TRP A 47 4.52 -15.09 -17.44
C TRP A 47 5.65 -14.27 -16.80
N LEU A 48 5.70 -12.96 -17.05
CA LEU A 48 6.69 -12.07 -16.43
C LEU A 48 6.60 -12.09 -14.90
N MET A 49 5.38 -12.07 -14.36
CA MET A 49 5.15 -12.18 -12.92
C MET A 49 5.68 -13.51 -12.36
N ARG A 50 5.43 -14.64 -13.03
CA ARG A 50 5.95 -15.95 -12.60
C ARG A 50 7.47 -15.97 -12.60
N GLN A 51 8.12 -15.50 -13.68
CA GLN A 51 9.58 -15.42 -13.77
C GLN A 51 10.18 -14.55 -12.67
N TRP A 52 9.59 -13.38 -12.43
CA TRP A 52 10.02 -12.48 -11.38
C TRP A 52 9.87 -13.12 -9.99
N ARG A 53 8.72 -13.74 -9.71
CA ARG A 53 8.46 -14.44 -8.44
C ARG A 53 9.47 -15.56 -8.22
N ASP A 54 9.74 -16.37 -9.23
CA ASP A 54 10.64 -17.50 -9.12
C ASP A 54 12.09 -17.04 -8.81
N ARG A 55 12.50 -15.87 -9.33
CA ARG A 55 13.79 -15.24 -8.95
C ARG A 55 13.80 -14.73 -7.51
N MET A 56 12.70 -14.11 -7.06
CA MET A 56 12.61 -13.50 -5.73
C MET A 56 12.27 -14.50 -4.61
N ASP A 57 11.87 -15.73 -4.93
CA ASP A 57 11.47 -16.73 -3.92
C ASP A 57 12.61 -17.09 -2.96
N ALA A 58 13.83 -17.31 -3.49
CA ALA A 58 14.98 -17.71 -2.69
C ALA A 58 15.47 -16.58 -1.76
N PRO A 59 15.70 -15.34 -2.22
CA PRO A 59 16.07 -14.23 -1.32
C PRO A 59 15.02 -13.95 -0.23
N LEU A 60 13.73 -14.12 -0.53
CA LEU A 60 12.67 -13.89 0.46
C LEU A 60 12.54 -15.04 1.49
N SER A 61 13.17 -16.19 1.23
CA SER A 61 13.11 -17.35 2.13
C SER A 61 13.76 -17.11 3.49
N ASP A 62 14.69 -16.17 3.58
CA ASP A 62 15.33 -15.75 4.84
C ASP A 62 14.35 -15.04 5.79
N PHE A 63 13.30 -14.41 5.26
CA PHE A 63 12.30 -13.65 6.03
C PHE A 63 11.00 -14.43 6.20
N ILE A 64 10.59 -15.19 5.18
CA ILE A 64 9.33 -15.94 5.17
C ILE A 64 9.62 -17.40 4.81
N PRO A 65 9.74 -18.31 5.81
CA PRO A 65 10.10 -19.70 5.55
C PRO A 65 9.05 -20.48 4.74
N ALA A 66 7.77 -20.12 4.88
CA ALA A 66 6.65 -20.82 4.23
C ALA A 66 6.56 -20.50 2.72
N PRO A 67 6.76 -21.48 1.81
CA PRO A 67 6.81 -21.21 0.36
C PRO A 67 5.49 -20.70 -0.22
N THR A 68 4.35 -21.17 0.29
CA THR A 68 3.03 -20.70 -0.18
C THR A 68 2.84 -19.23 0.16
N GLN A 69 3.13 -18.84 1.40
CA GLN A 69 3.03 -17.46 1.87
C GLN A 69 3.98 -16.54 1.10
N ARG A 70 5.22 -16.96 0.82
CA ARG A 70 6.14 -16.21 -0.05
C ARG A 70 5.56 -15.95 -1.43
N ARG A 71 5.05 -16.98 -2.09
CA ARG A 71 4.53 -16.88 -3.46
C ARG A 71 3.30 -15.98 -3.52
N GLU A 72 2.43 -16.06 -2.53
CA GLU A 72 1.26 -15.17 -2.39
C GLU A 72 1.68 -13.72 -2.18
N LEU A 73 2.63 -13.49 -1.27
CA LEU A 73 3.13 -12.14 -1.00
C LEU A 73 3.82 -11.55 -2.24
N LEU A 74 4.73 -12.29 -2.87
CA LEU A 74 5.40 -11.87 -4.11
C LEU A 74 4.40 -11.56 -5.23
N THR A 75 3.38 -12.40 -5.40
CA THR A 75 2.31 -12.13 -6.38
C THR A 75 1.61 -10.81 -6.08
N THR A 76 1.29 -10.56 -4.82
CA THR A 76 0.60 -9.33 -4.39
C THR A 76 1.49 -8.10 -4.56
N ILE A 77 2.77 -8.17 -4.16
CA ILE A 77 3.75 -7.09 -4.35
C ILE A 77 3.89 -6.74 -5.83
N TYR A 78 4.04 -7.75 -6.70
CA TYR A 78 4.15 -7.51 -8.13
C TYR A 78 2.91 -6.81 -8.67
N GLN A 79 1.72 -7.26 -8.30
CA GLN A 79 0.46 -6.70 -8.78
C GLN A 79 0.30 -5.24 -8.33
N GLU A 80 0.43 -4.96 -7.03
CA GLU A 80 0.20 -3.61 -6.51
C GLU A 80 1.29 -2.62 -6.95
N ALA A 81 2.55 -3.06 -7.01
CA ALA A 81 3.62 -2.23 -7.57
C ALA A 81 3.35 -1.87 -9.03
N ARG A 82 2.95 -2.85 -9.85
CA ARG A 82 2.66 -2.62 -11.28
C ARG A 82 1.44 -1.73 -11.49
N LEU A 83 0.40 -1.87 -10.67
CA LEU A 83 -0.78 -1.01 -10.71
C LEU A 83 -0.44 0.44 -10.37
N ALA A 84 0.49 0.65 -9.43
CA ALA A 84 1.00 1.97 -9.09
C ALA A 84 2.12 2.50 -10.01
N GLY A 85 2.51 1.74 -11.05
CA GLY A 85 3.60 2.12 -11.96
C GLY A 85 5.01 2.03 -11.34
N LEU A 86 5.17 1.31 -10.23
CA LEU A 86 6.43 1.16 -9.50
C LEU A 86 7.19 -0.11 -9.90
N PRO A 87 8.53 -0.12 -9.81
CA PRO A 87 9.32 -1.34 -9.90
C PRO A 87 9.01 -2.30 -8.72
N PRO A 88 8.60 -3.56 -8.94
CA PRO A 88 8.32 -4.50 -7.85
C PRO A 88 9.50 -4.74 -6.90
N ALA A 89 10.72 -4.72 -7.42
CA ALA A 89 11.94 -4.86 -6.64
C ALA A 89 12.21 -3.67 -5.70
N LEU A 90 11.83 -2.44 -6.10
CA LEU A 90 11.89 -1.27 -5.22
C LEU A 90 10.92 -1.44 -4.04
N VAL A 91 9.72 -1.98 -4.29
CA VAL A 91 8.73 -2.22 -3.24
C VAL A 91 9.23 -3.30 -2.26
N LEU A 92 9.86 -4.38 -2.75
CA LEU A 92 10.53 -5.36 -1.88
C LEU A 92 11.61 -4.70 -1.00
N ALA A 93 12.43 -3.84 -1.57
CA ALA A 93 13.48 -3.14 -0.84
C ALA A 93 12.92 -2.20 0.25
N LEU A 94 11.84 -1.49 -0.06
CA LEU A 94 11.16 -0.64 0.92
C LEU A 94 10.59 -1.49 2.06
N ILE A 95 9.88 -2.58 1.77
CA ILE A 95 9.31 -3.47 2.81
C ILE A 95 10.42 -4.10 3.68
N HIS A 96 11.54 -4.49 3.08
CA HIS A 96 12.70 -4.96 3.82
C HIS A 96 13.12 -3.90 4.87
N VAL A 97 13.31 -2.65 4.44
CA VAL A 97 13.75 -1.56 5.33
C VAL A 97 12.70 -1.18 6.38
N GLU A 98 11.41 -1.23 6.01
CA GLU A 98 10.30 -0.78 6.85
C GLU A 98 9.89 -1.81 7.91
N SER A 99 9.70 -3.07 7.54
CA SER A 99 9.14 -4.08 8.44
C SER A 99 9.85 -5.42 8.42
N ALA A 100 10.90 -5.58 7.60
CA ALA A 100 11.51 -6.89 7.36
C ALA A 100 10.49 -7.98 6.98
N PHE A 101 9.46 -7.58 6.21
CA PHE A 101 8.33 -8.41 5.78
C PHE A 101 7.36 -8.87 6.87
N ASP A 102 7.40 -8.25 8.05
CA ASP A 102 6.38 -8.44 9.07
C ASP A 102 5.11 -7.63 8.69
N ALA A 103 3.99 -8.33 8.51
CA ALA A 103 2.69 -7.72 8.17
C ALA A 103 1.94 -7.19 9.40
N ASP A 104 2.30 -7.64 10.59
CA ASP A 104 1.71 -7.22 11.86
C ASP A 104 2.53 -6.12 12.56
N ALA A 105 3.65 -5.70 11.96
CA ALA A 105 4.52 -4.66 12.47
C ALA A 105 3.76 -3.36 12.80
N VAL A 106 4.05 -2.80 13.97
CA VAL A 106 3.58 -1.48 14.39
C VAL A 106 4.76 -0.73 15.00
N SER A 107 5.09 0.43 14.43
CA SER A 107 6.16 1.28 14.96
C SER A 107 5.70 2.05 16.20
N SER A 108 6.65 2.63 16.95
CA SER A 108 6.34 3.54 18.06
C SER A 108 5.57 4.80 17.64
N ALA A 109 5.71 5.23 16.39
CA ALA A 109 4.96 6.34 15.81
C ALA A 109 3.56 5.92 15.31
N GLY A 110 3.23 4.63 15.36
CA GLY A 110 1.93 4.11 14.94
C GLY A 110 1.84 3.71 13.47
N ALA A 111 2.90 3.80 12.67
CA ALA A 111 2.93 3.23 11.32
C ALA A 111 2.71 1.70 11.36
N VAL A 112 1.94 1.16 10.40
CA VAL A 112 1.44 -0.23 10.41
C VAL A 112 1.83 -1.01 9.15
N GLY A 113 2.21 -2.27 9.36
CA GLY A 113 2.33 -3.34 8.37
C GLY A 113 3.52 -3.22 7.43
N LEU A 114 3.47 -3.96 6.33
CA LEU A 114 4.59 -4.20 5.41
C LEU A 114 5.31 -2.93 4.93
N MET A 115 4.56 -1.90 4.56
CA MET A 115 5.11 -0.64 4.05
C MET A 115 5.02 0.48 5.10
N GLN A 116 4.78 0.13 6.38
CA GLN A 116 4.76 1.04 7.53
C GLN A 116 3.94 2.32 7.26
N ILE A 117 2.66 2.14 6.92
CA ILE A 117 1.78 3.26 6.56
C ILE A 117 1.29 3.95 7.82
N MET A 118 1.45 5.28 7.87
CA MET A 118 0.99 6.10 8.99
C MET A 118 -0.55 6.20 9.03
N PRO A 119 -1.18 6.18 10.22
CA PRO A 119 -2.64 6.20 10.35
C PRO A 119 -3.32 7.42 9.71
N PHE A 120 -2.69 8.60 9.69
CA PHE A 120 -3.29 9.80 9.09
C PHE A 120 -3.59 9.61 7.60
N TRP A 121 -2.81 8.80 6.87
CA TRP A 121 -3.12 8.46 5.47
C TRP A 121 -4.42 7.70 5.37
N VAL A 122 -4.73 6.84 6.32
CA VAL A 122 -5.98 6.08 6.32
C VAL A 122 -7.19 7.01 6.53
N GLU A 123 -7.03 8.02 7.38
CA GLU A 123 -8.04 9.07 7.58
C GLU A 123 -8.24 9.92 6.32
N GLU A 124 -7.15 10.37 5.70
CA GLU A 124 -7.19 11.12 4.43
C GLU A 124 -7.82 10.33 3.28
N LEU A 125 -7.60 9.01 3.28
CA LEU A 125 -8.15 8.11 2.27
C LEU A 125 -9.55 7.58 2.60
N GLY A 126 -10.08 7.87 3.80
CA GLY A 126 -11.42 7.47 4.23
C GLY A 126 -11.61 5.96 4.45
N LEU A 127 -10.60 5.27 4.98
CA LEU A 127 -10.59 3.80 5.12
C LEU A 127 -10.42 3.36 6.59
N PRO A 128 -10.62 2.07 6.93
CA PRO A 128 -10.33 1.56 8.27
C PRO A 128 -8.83 1.34 8.51
N VAL A 129 -8.31 1.65 9.71
CA VAL A 129 -6.86 1.49 10.04
C VAL A 129 -6.46 0.03 10.24
N ASP A 130 -7.30 -0.77 10.89
CA ASP A 130 -7.02 -2.20 11.17
C ASP A 130 -6.82 -3.02 9.88
N ASP A 131 -7.29 -2.50 8.75
CA ASP A 131 -7.12 -3.09 7.44
C ASP A 131 -5.66 -3.09 6.96
N LEU A 132 -4.79 -2.25 7.53
CA LEU A 132 -3.38 -2.14 7.14
C LEU A 132 -2.52 -3.33 7.55
N ARG A 133 -2.98 -4.24 8.41
CA ARG A 133 -2.29 -5.52 8.65
C ARG A 133 -2.52 -6.54 7.54
N ARG A 134 -3.50 -6.32 6.67
CA ARG A 134 -3.75 -7.20 5.51
C ARG A 134 -2.77 -6.85 4.39
N PRO A 135 -1.89 -7.77 3.95
CA PRO A 135 -0.86 -7.48 2.96
C PRO A 135 -1.38 -6.79 1.70
N THR A 136 -2.47 -7.29 1.11
CA THR A 136 -3.06 -6.70 -0.10
C THR A 136 -3.43 -5.23 0.07
N ARG A 137 -4.09 -4.87 1.18
CA ARG A 137 -4.49 -3.49 1.45
C ARG A 137 -3.29 -2.62 1.78
N ASN A 138 -2.39 -3.10 2.61
CA ASN A 138 -1.16 -2.38 2.93
C ASN A 138 -0.37 -2.05 1.66
N LEU A 139 -0.13 -3.06 0.81
CA LEU A 139 0.61 -2.89 -0.44
C LEU A 139 -0.09 -1.95 -1.41
N ARG A 140 -1.43 -2.07 -1.55
CA ARG A 140 -2.25 -1.15 -2.35
C ARG A 140 -2.01 0.31 -1.95
N TYR A 141 -2.15 0.61 -0.66
CA TYR A 141 -2.03 1.97 -0.16
C TYR A 141 -0.59 2.47 -0.20
N GLY A 142 0.36 1.67 0.27
CA GLY A 142 1.76 2.06 0.31
C GLY A 142 2.32 2.32 -1.09
N CYS A 143 1.99 1.46 -2.07
CA CYS A 143 2.36 1.69 -3.47
C CYS A 143 1.71 2.96 -4.02
N THR A 144 0.45 3.21 -3.69
CA THR A 144 -0.27 4.42 -4.13
C THR A 144 0.36 5.70 -3.55
N ILE A 145 0.69 5.70 -2.26
CA ILE A 145 1.35 6.82 -1.56
C ILE A 145 2.75 7.07 -2.15
N LEU A 146 3.55 6.01 -2.34
CA LEU A 146 4.88 6.15 -2.93
C LEU A 146 4.82 6.67 -4.37
N ALA A 147 3.88 6.19 -5.18
CA ALA A 147 3.67 6.67 -6.55
C ALA A 147 3.25 8.16 -6.57
N HIS A 148 2.44 8.60 -5.61
CA HIS A 148 2.13 10.02 -5.44
C HIS A 148 3.37 10.85 -5.16
N TYR A 149 4.21 10.43 -4.20
CA TYR A 149 5.45 11.15 -3.92
C TYR A 149 6.42 11.14 -5.09
N LEU A 150 6.47 10.06 -5.86
CA LEU A 150 7.26 10.00 -7.08
C LEU A 150 6.76 11.01 -8.13
N ALA A 151 5.44 11.17 -8.27
CA ALA A 151 4.88 12.19 -9.15
C ALA A 151 5.17 13.61 -8.65
N VAL A 152 5.02 13.88 -7.34
CA VAL A 152 5.34 15.17 -6.71
C VAL A 152 6.81 15.54 -6.92
N GLU A 153 7.70 14.55 -6.89
CA GLU A 153 9.15 14.72 -7.05
C GLU A 153 9.65 14.49 -8.48
N ASN A 154 8.76 14.55 -9.47
CA ASN A 154 9.10 14.47 -10.90
C ASN A 154 9.93 13.22 -11.28
N GLY A 155 9.66 12.08 -10.64
CA GLY A 155 10.38 10.83 -10.89
C GLY A 155 11.67 10.63 -10.10
N ASP A 156 12.05 11.56 -9.22
CA ASP A 156 13.22 11.40 -8.35
C ASP A 156 12.91 10.44 -7.19
N PHE A 157 13.42 9.20 -7.30
CA PHE A 157 13.26 8.18 -6.27
C PHE A 157 13.86 8.58 -4.92
N THR A 158 15.00 9.26 -4.91
CA THR A 158 15.65 9.68 -3.66
C THR A 158 14.75 10.63 -2.89
N ARG A 159 14.23 11.65 -3.58
CA ARG A 159 13.35 12.65 -2.97
C ARG A 159 11.99 12.07 -2.62
N ALA A 160 11.45 11.18 -3.45
CA ALA A 160 10.19 10.50 -3.18
C ALA A 160 10.26 9.60 -1.94
N LEU A 161 11.33 8.81 -1.78
CA LEU A 161 11.57 7.99 -0.60
C LEU A 161 11.78 8.85 0.65
N ALA A 162 12.50 9.96 0.54
CA ALA A 162 12.68 10.89 1.65
C ALA A 162 11.34 11.47 2.12
N ARG A 163 10.43 11.81 1.19
CA ARG A 163 9.06 12.22 1.54
C ARG A 163 8.24 11.10 2.16
N TYR A 164 8.33 9.89 1.60
CA TYR A 164 7.58 8.72 2.07
C TYR A 164 7.86 8.46 3.56
N ASN A 165 9.14 8.52 3.95
CA ASN A 165 9.58 8.34 5.32
C ASN A 165 9.44 9.58 6.22
N GLY A 166 9.39 10.78 5.65
CA GLY A 166 9.37 12.05 6.39
C GLY A 166 10.75 12.64 6.67
N SER A 167 11.80 12.19 5.97
CA SER A 167 13.18 12.67 6.05
C SER A 167 13.54 13.66 4.92
N LEU A 168 12.57 14.44 4.42
CA LEU A 168 12.82 15.36 3.30
C LEU A 168 13.97 16.33 3.61
N GLY A 169 14.99 16.32 2.74
CA GLY A 169 16.22 17.10 2.91
C GLY A 169 17.41 16.28 3.42
N ASP A 170 17.19 15.00 3.74
CA ASP A 170 18.22 14.04 4.14
C ASP A 170 18.16 12.79 3.24
N THR A 171 19.28 12.07 3.11
CA THR A 171 19.44 10.92 2.22
C THR A 171 19.64 9.60 2.94
N TRP A 172 19.82 9.57 4.27
CA TRP A 172 20.08 8.32 4.99
C TRP A 172 19.01 7.25 4.76
N TYR A 173 17.72 7.63 4.74
CA TYR A 173 16.63 6.69 4.52
C TYR A 173 16.55 6.24 3.04
N PRO A 174 16.51 7.16 2.06
CA PRO A 174 16.56 6.77 0.65
C PRO A 174 17.75 5.86 0.33
N GLU A 175 18.94 6.17 0.84
CA GLU A 175 20.14 5.36 0.62
C GLU A 175 19.98 3.94 1.15
N ARG A 176 19.37 3.76 2.35
CA ARG A 176 19.08 2.42 2.88
C ARG A 176 18.18 1.61 1.95
N VAL A 177 17.11 2.21 1.44
CA VAL A 177 16.17 1.52 0.53
C VAL A 177 16.84 1.22 -0.81
N LEU A 178 17.54 2.19 -1.41
CA LEU A 178 18.21 2.01 -2.69
C LEU A 178 19.37 1.00 -2.60
N HIS A 179 20.08 0.97 -1.46
CA HIS A 179 21.09 -0.04 -1.18
C HIS A 179 20.46 -1.43 -1.07
N ALA A 180 19.37 -1.59 -0.30
CA ALA A 180 18.66 -2.86 -0.22
C ALA A 180 18.15 -3.31 -1.59
N TRP A 181 17.68 -2.38 -2.43
CA TRP A 181 17.24 -2.68 -3.79
C TRP A 181 18.38 -3.23 -4.64
N ARG A 182 19.54 -2.55 -4.64
CA ARG A 182 20.71 -2.96 -5.42
C ARG A 182 21.31 -4.29 -4.96
N ASP A 183 21.36 -4.51 -3.64
CA ASP A 183 22.18 -5.57 -3.06
C ASP A 183 21.39 -6.85 -2.73
N HIS A 184 20.06 -6.75 -2.62
CA HIS A 184 19.21 -7.89 -2.25
C HIS A 184 18.11 -8.23 -3.27
N TRP A 185 17.72 -7.32 -4.16
CA TRP A 185 16.46 -7.46 -4.91
C TRP A 185 16.55 -7.22 -6.44
N GLN A 186 17.73 -7.33 -7.08
CA GLN A 186 17.89 -7.24 -8.55
C GLN A 186 17.72 -8.58 -9.28
#